data_AF-A0A8S3IJD1-F1
#
_entry.id   AF-A0A8S3IJD1-F1
#
_cell.length_a   1.000
_cell.length_b   1.000
_cell.length_c   1.000
_cell.angle_alpha   90.00
_cell.angle_beta   90.00
_cell.angle_gamma   90.00
#
_symmetry.space_group_name_H-M   'P 1'
#
loop_
_entity.id
_entity.type
_entity.pdbx_description
1 polymer ?
#
loop_
_entity_poly.entity_id
_entity_poly.type
_entity_poly.pdbx_seq_one_letter_code
_entity_poly.pdbx_strand_id
1 'polypeptide(L)'
;NVIRYGNNKSVEESVSPLAQRFFDHTSTVRLAVINVVGIWMLELRDRYSYFHMMLPLLLTGYTDEIQEIRETTDSLWWDVGLKYEKENEEDLKDQINFPNIPKKYPPNCKLKDS
;
A
#
# COMPACT_ATOMS: atom_id res chain seq x y z
N ASN A 1 7.87 -18.51 12.65
CA ASN A 1 8.37 -19.06 11.36
C ASN A 1 7.42 -20.11 10.74
N VAL A 2 6.13 -19.81 10.53
CA VAL A 2 5.18 -20.75 9.88
C VAL A 2 4.50 -20.17 8.63
N ILE A 3 4.62 -18.86 8.36
CA ILE A 3 3.94 -18.21 7.22
C ILE A 3 4.79 -18.19 5.94
N ARG A 4 6.04 -18.68 5.96
CA ARG A 4 6.88 -18.73 4.74
C ARG A 4 6.53 -19.88 3.78
N TYR A 5 5.67 -20.83 4.18
CA TYR A 5 5.27 -21.99 3.35
C TYR A 5 3.79 -22.42 3.50
N GLY A 6 2.94 -21.57 4.09
CA GLY A 6 1.55 -21.92 4.42
C GLY A 6 0.55 -21.57 3.31
N ASN A 7 -0.34 -22.51 3.02
CA ASN A 7 -1.51 -22.42 2.14
C ASN A 7 -2.18 -21.02 2.17
N ASN A 8 -2.52 -20.49 0.99
CA ASN A 8 -3.20 -19.22 0.73
C ASN A 8 -4.37 -18.91 1.70
N LYS A 9 -5.11 -19.92 2.16
CA LYS A 9 -6.16 -19.80 3.18
C LYS A 9 -5.72 -19.17 4.52
N SER A 10 -4.46 -19.35 4.90
CA SER A 10 -3.96 -18.89 6.21
C SER A 10 -3.94 -17.37 6.36
N VAL A 11 -3.82 -16.63 5.25
CA VAL A 11 -3.84 -15.16 5.26
C VAL A 11 -5.26 -14.66 5.50
N GLU A 12 -6.25 -15.16 4.74
CA GLU A 12 -7.67 -14.81 4.91
C GLU A 12 -8.18 -15.12 6.32
N GLU A 13 -7.83 -16.29 6.86
CA GLU A 13 -8.18 -16.71 8.22
C GLU A 13 -7.53 -15.81 9.30
N SER A 14 -6.39 -15.20 8.99
CA SER A 14 -5.66 -14.33 9.91
C SER A 14 -6.10 -12.87 9.86
N VAL A 15 -6.72 -12.40 8.78
CA VAL A 15 -7.07 -10.97 8.60
C VAL A 15 -8.03 -10.48 9.69
N SER A 16 -9.10 -11.21 9.99
CA SER A 16 -10.06 -10.79 11.03
C SER A 16 -9.43 -10.68 12.43
N PRO A 17 -8.67 -11.69 12.93
CA PRO A 17 -7.91 -11.56 14.17
C PRO A 17 -6.90 -10.41 14.16
N LEU A 18 -6.25 -10.17 13.02
CA LEU A 18 -5.26 -9.10 12.88
C LEU A 18 -5.93 -7.72 12.92
N ALA A 19 -7.07 -7.56 12.26
CA ALA A 19 -7.89 -6.35 12.29
C ALA A 19 -8.31 -5.97 13.72
N GLN A 20 -8.67 -6.96 14.54
CA GLN A 20 -9.02 -6.72 15.95
C GLN A 20 -7.85 -6.17 16.77
N ARG A 21 -6.61 -6.52 16.43
CA ARG A 21 -5.40 -6.09 17.15
C ARG A 21 -4.99 -4.66 16.86
N PHE A 22 -5.54 -4.02 15.83
CA PHE A 22 -5.36 -2.58 15.59
C PHE A 22 -6.01 -1.69 16.65
N PHE A 23 -6.97 -2.21 17.43
CA PHE A 23 -7.59 -1.49 18.52
C PHE A 23 -7.06 -1.93 19.89
N ASP A 24 -5.93 -2.65 19.92
CA ASP A 24 -5.29 -3.04 21.17
C ASP A 24 -4.80 -1.80 21.92
N HIS A 25 -5.06 -1.74 23.23
CA HIS A 25 -4.62 -0.64 24.07
C HIS A 25 -3.08 -0.55 24.15
N THR A 26 -2.38 -1.65 23.85
CA THR A 26 -0.93 -1.71 23.85
C THR A 26 -0.39 -1.26 22.50
N SER A 27 0.27 -0.11 22.45
CA SER A 27 0.87 0.44 21.22
C SER A 27 1.83 -0.53 20.52
N THR A 28 2.60 -1.31 21.27
CA THR A 28 3.54 -2.30 20.71
C THR A 28 2.83 -3.43 19.95
N VAL A 29 1.61 -3.80 20.36
CA VAL A 29 0.79 -4.78 19.63
C VAL A 29 0.35 -4.19 18.29
N ARG A 30 -0.13 -2.95 18.28
CA ARG A 30 -0.54 -2.25 17.05
C ARG A 30 0.64 -2.06 16.08
N LEU A 31 1.82 -1.69 16.59
CA LEU A 31 3.05 -1.59 15.81
C LEU A 31 3.45 -2.94 15.19
N ALA A 32 3.37 -4.03 15.97
CA ALA A 32 3.67 -5.37 15.46
C ALA A 32 2.72 -5.76 14.32
N VAL A 33 1.45 -5.39 14.43
CA VAL A 33 0.46 -5.63 13.38
C VAL A 33 0.82 -4.88 12.10
N ILE A 34 1.13 -3.57 12.18
CA ILE A 34 1.57 -2.77 11.02
C ILE A 34 2.77 -3.41 10.32
N ASN A 35 3.78 -3.84 11.09
CA ASN A 35 4.96 -4.51 10.55
C ASN A 35 4.62 -5.83 9.84
N VAL A 36 3.74 -6.66 10.44
CA VAL A 36 3.33 -7.93 9.82
C VAL A 36 2.60 -7.69 8.49
N VAL A 37 1.67 -6.72 8.46
CA VAL A 37 0.94 -6.37 7.23
C VAL A 37 1.92 -5.87 6.16
N GLY A 38 2.82 -4.95 6.50
CA GLY A 38 3.82 -4.44 5.57
C GLY A 38 4.74 -5.53 5.02
N ILE A 39 5.22 -6.44 5.89
CA ILE A 39 6.05 -7.58 5.47
C ILE A 39 5.28 -8.50 4.52
N TRP A 40 4.00 -8.78 4.77
CA TRP A 40 3.19 -9.58 3.84
C TRP A 40 3.00 -8.88 2.51
N MET A 41 2.76 -7.57 2.52
CA MET A 41 2.65 -6.76 1.30
C MET A 41 3.97 -6.69 0.52
N LEU A 42 5.12 -6.85 1.16
CA LEU A 42 6.43 -6.87 0.50
C LEU A 42 6.86 -8.28 0.07
N GLU A 43 6.68 -9.30 0.91
CA GLU A 43 7.36 -10.60 0.77
C GLU A 43 6.44 -11.75 0.37
N LEU A 44 5.12 -11.65 0.55
CA LEU A 44 4.22 -12.76 0.27
C LEU A 44 4.20 -13.06 -1.24
N ARG A 45 4.31 -14.34 -1.61
CA ARG A 45 4.43 -14.80 -3.01
C ARG A 45 3.23 -14.39 -3.86
N ASP A 46 2.02 -14.47 -3.31
CA ASP A 46 0.75 -14.12 -3.96
C ASP A 46 0.11 -12.88 -3.33
N ARG A 47 0.96 -11.91 -2.93
CA ARG A 47 0.55 -10.72 -2.18
C ARG A 47 -0.59 -9.93 -2.83
N TYR A 48 -0.58 -9.79 -4.16
CA TYR A 48 -1.56 -8.97 -4.87
C TYR A 48 -2.99 -9.49 -4.75
N SER A 49 -3.17 -10.80 -4.62
CA SER A 49 -4.47 -11.42 -4.33
C SER A 49 -5.09 -10.93 -3.02
N TYR A 50 -4.26 -10.48 -2.06
CA TYR A 50 -4.70 -10.02 -0.73
C TYR A 50 -4.53 -8.52 -0.51
N PHE A 51 -4.05 -7.75 -1.50
CA PHE A 51 -3.83 -6.31 -1.34
C PHE A 51 -5.10 -5.57 -0.94
N HIS A 52 -6.26 -5.94 -1.49
CA HIS A 52 -7.54 -5.34 -1.13
C HIS A 52 -7.91 -5.48 0.35
N MET A 53 -7.37 -6.50 1.04
CA MET A 53 -7.54 -6.69 2.48
C MET A 53 -6.43 -6.00 3.28
N MET A 54 -5.18 -6.06 2.80
CA MET A 54 -4.01 -5.53 3.52
C MET A 54 -3.87 -4.02 3.42
N LEU A 55 -4.27 -3.41 2.30
CA LEU A 55 -4.17 -1.96 2.07
C LEU A 55 -4.96 -1.17 3.12
N PRO A 56 -6.25 -1.43 3.38
CA PRO A 56 -6.98 -0.75 4.44
C PRO A 56 -6.28 -0.90 5.80
N LEU A 57 -5.80 -2.11 6.12
CA LEU A 57 -5.13 -2.39 7.40
C LEU A 57 -3.85 -1.57 7.57
N LEU A 58 -2.97 -1.56 6.56
CA LEU A 58 -1.76 -0.73 6.60
C LEU A 58 -2.13 0.75 6.78
N LEU A 59 -3.09 1.25 6.00
CA LEU A 59 -3.47 2.66 6.01
C LEU A 59 -4.13 3.12 7.31
N THR A 60 -4.72 2.23 8.12
CA THR A 60 -5.23 2.62 9.44
C THR A 60 -4.13 3.16 10.37
N GLY A 61 -2.87 2.73 10.18
CA GLY A 61 -1.74 3.20 10.97
C GLY A 61 -1.45 4.69 10.86
N TYR A 62 -1.86 5.35 9.77
CA TYR A 62 -1.77 6.82 9.63
C TYR A 62 -2.61 7.58 10.64
N THR A 63 -3.66 6.95 11.18
CA THR A 63 -4.57 7.55 12.16
C THR A 63 -4.22 7.19 13.60
N ASP A 64 -3.13 6.44 13.82
CA ASP A 64 -2.71 6.05 15.17
C ASP A 64 -2.24 7.28 15.98
N GLU A 65 -2.51 7.28 17.28
CA GLU A 65 -2.08 8.32 18.22
C GLU A 65 -0.56 8.31 18.43
N ILE A 66 0.09 7.16 18.26
CA ILE A 66 1.53 6.98 18.46
C ILE A 66 2.31 7.36 17.20
N GLN A 67 3.27 8.28 17.35
CA GLN A 67 4.09 8.78 16.24
C GLN A 67 4.88 7.67 15.53
N GLU A 68 5.50 6.78 16.29
CA GLU A 68 6.29 5.65 15.75
C GLU A 68 5.47 4.77 14.80
N ILE A 69 4.19 4.56 15.11
CA ILE A 69 3.29 3.75 14.27
C ILE A 69 3.00 4.48 12.95
N ARG A 70 2.75 5.80 13.01
CA ARG A 70 2.53 6.60 11.80
C ARG A 70 3.76 6.63 10.90
N GLU A 71 4.95 6.83 11.48
CA GLU A 71 6.22 6.85 10.73
C GLU A 71 6.54 5.47 10.12
N THR A 72 6.32 4.40 10.88
CA THR A 72 6.49 3.03 10.37
C THR A 72 5.52 2.74 9.23
N THR A 73 4.26 3.18 9.37
CA THR A 73 3.23 3.05 8.33
C THR A 73 3.65 3.77 7.05
N ASP A 74 4.18 4.99 7.18
CA ASP A 74 4.62 5.80 6.04
C ASP A 74 5.79 5.16 5.29
N SER A 75 6.79 4.68 6.03
CA SER A 75 7.92 3.95 5.44
C SER A 75 7.46 2.70 4.68
N LEU A 76 6.60 1.88 5.30
CA LEU A 76 6.09 0.66 4.67
C LEU A 76 5.21 0.96 3.45
N TRP A 77 4.38 2.01 3.52
CA TRP A 77 3.57 2.46 2.39
C TRP A 77 4.44 2.82 1.19
N TRP A 78 5.51 3.58 1.44
CA TRP A 78 6.46 3.96 0.39
C TRP A 78 7.16 2.74 -0.21
N ASP A 79 7.68 1.84 0.62
CA ASP A 79 8.37 0.64 0.15
C ASP A 79 7.46 -0.30 -0.66
N VAL A 80 6.21 -0.47 -0.20
CA VAL A 80 5.20 -1.25 -0.92
C VAL A 80 4.86 -0.59 -2.26
N GLY A 81 4.68 0.73 -2.28
CA GLY A 81 4.39 1.50 -3.48
C GLY A 81 5.51 1.42 -4.52
N LEU A 82 6.76 1.62 -4.09
CA LEU A 82 7.95 1.48 -4.95
C LEU A 82 8.06 0.08 -5.55
N LYS A 83 7.81 -0.95 -4.73
CA LYS A 83 7.83 -2.33 -5.22
C LYS A 83 6.72 -2.58 -6.24
N TYR A 84 5.51 -2.09 -5.98
CA TYR A 84 4.39 -2.18 -6.91
C TYR A 84 4.71 -1.49 -8.24
N GLU A 85 5.20 -0.25 -8.21
CA GLU A 85 5.58 0.51 -9.40
C GLU A 85 6.61 -0.25 -10.24
N LYS A 86 7.68 -0.73 -9.62
CA LYS A 86 8.74 -1.48 -10.29
C LYS A 86 8.25 -2.78 -10.94
N GLU A 87 7.32 -3.48 -10.31
CA GLU A 87 6.81 -4.77 -10.81
C GLU A 87 5.72 -4.62 -11.87
N ASN A 88 5.06 -3.47 -11.94
CA ASN A 88 3.99 -3.16 -12.89
C ASN A 88 4.41 -2.09 -13.90
N GLU A 89 5.72 -1.87 -14.07
CA GLU A 89 6.27 -0.78 -14.89
C GLU A 89 5.72 -0.82 -16.32
N GLU A 90 5.62 -2.00 -16.94
CA GLU A 90 5.07 -2.15 -18.30
C GLU A 90 3.60 -1.72 -18.41
N ASP A 91 2.77 -2.00 -17.39
CA ASP A 91 1.35 -1.64 -17.36
C ASP A 91 1.15 -0.15 -16.98
N LEU A 92 2.10 0.42 -16.24
CA LEU A 92 2.08 1.81 -15.77
C LEU A 92 2.74 2.78 -16.77
N LYS A 93 3.57 2.31 -17.70
CA LYS A 93 4.25 3.14 -18.71
C LYS A 93 3.29 4.03 -19.51
N ASP A 94 2.11 3.52 -19.86
CA ASP A 94 1.10 4.28 -20.60
C ASP A 94 0.37 5.33 -19.74
N GLN A 95 0.32 5.14 -18.42
CA GLN A 95 -0.28 6.09 -17.47
C GLN A 95 0.71 7.15 -16.99
N ILE A 96 1.98 6.78 -16.82
CA ILE A 96 3.08 7.68 -16.43
C ILE A 96 3.47 8.59 -17.60
N ASN A 97 3.44 8.08 -18.83
CA ASN A 97 3.70 8.85 -20.05
C ASN A 97 2.42 9.46 -20.64
N PHE A 98 1.46 9.91 -19.83
CA PHE A 98 0.37 10.71 -20.38
C PHE A 98 0.96 12.00 -20.96
N PRO A 99 0.87 12.25 -22.27
CA PRO A 99 1.31 13.51 -22.82
C PRO A 99 0.42 14.60 -22.23
N ASN A 100 1.01 15.59 -21.56
CA ASN A 100 0.35 16.82 -21.07
C ASN A 100 -0.20 17.71 -22.22
N ILE A 101 -0.53 17.14 -23.37
CA ILE A 101 -0.89 17.86 -24.58
C ILE A 101 -2.36 17.57 -24.88
N PRO A 102 -3.28 18.52 -24.64
CA PRO A 102 -4.65 18.42 -25.12
C PRO A 102 -4.63 18.31 -26.65
N LYS A 103 -5.17 17.20 -27.18
CA LYS A 103 -5.08 16.89 -28.62
C LYS A 103 -5.79 17.89 -29.54
N LYS A 104 -6.61 18.83 -29.04
CA LYS A 104 -7.20 19.93 -29.84
C LYS A 104 -7.55 21.11 -28.92
N TYR A 105 -6.70 22.13 -28.86
CA TYR A 105 -7.20 23.44 -28.45
C TYR A 105 -8.10 24.00 -29.55
N PRO A 106 -9.24 24.64 -29.21
CA PRO A 106 -10.02 25.40 -30.19
C PRO A 106 -9.11 26.44 -30.87
N PRO A 107 -9.27 26.73 -32.17
CA PRO A 107 -8.34 27.56 -32.96
C PRO A 107 -8.13 29.00 -32.45
N ASN A 108 -8.86 29.43 -31.42
CA ASN A 108 -8.86 30.80 -30.93
C ASN A 108 -8.25 30.97 -29.52
N CYS A 109 -7.74 29.91 -28.90
CA CYS A 109 -7.00 30.05 -27.64
C CYS A 109 -5.56 30.48 -27.93
N LYS A 110 -5.30 31.78 -27.94
CA LYS A 110 -3.92 32.29 -27.83
C LYS A 110 -3.43 32.00 -26.41
N LEU A 111 -2.36 31.23 -26.29
CA LEU A 111 -1.57 31.21 -25.07
C LEU A 111 -1.12 32.65 -24.84
N LYS A 112 -1.40 33.20 -23.66
CA LYS A 112 -0.83 34.49 -23.29
C LYS A 112 0.67 34.25 -23.10
N ASP A 113 1.45 34.80 -24.02
CA ASP A 113 2.90 34.81 -23.95
C ASP A 113 3.34 35.49 -22.64
N SER A 114 4.18 34.77 -21.90
CA SER A 114 5.05 35.27 -20.83
C SER A 114 6.20 36.09 -21.39
#